data_AF-A0A5P6VQV7-F1
#
_entry.id   AF-A0A5P6VQV7-F1
#
_cell.length_a   1.000
_cell.length_b   1.000
_cell.length_c   1.000
_cell.angle_alpha   90.00
_cell.angle_beta   90.00
_cell.angle_gamma   90.00
#
_symmetry.space_group_name_H-M   'P 1'
#
loop_
_entity.id
_entity.type
_entity.pdbx_description
1 polymer ?
#
loop_
_entity_poly.entity_id
_entity_poly.type
_entity_poly.pdbx_seq_one_letter_code
_entity_poly.pdbx_strand_id
1 'polypeptide(L)' 'MGEKIRDIGEFNISGERIQIELNDGYSKQHSKYDIHIQSNSVQYNLTNSDFIKLAATIINAREHLIALKKMGEEDNER' A
#
# COMPACT_ATOMS: atom_id res chain seq x y z
N MET A 1 -10.85 -10.95 -12.29
CA MET A 1 -9.49 -10.48 -11.96
C MET A 1 -8.79 -10.20 -13.28
N GLY A 2 -8.11 -9.06 -13.43
CA GLY A 2 -7.33 -8.77 -14.64
C GLY A 2 -6.09 -9.65 -14.71
N GLU A 3 -5.52 -9.81 -15.91
CA GLU A 3 -4.29 -10.57 -16.08
C GLU A 3 -3.08 -9.79 -15.56
N LYS A 4 -2.18 -10.51 -14.90
CA LYS A 4 -0.92 -9.96 -14.40
C LYS A 4 -0.04 -9.53 -15.57
N ILE A 5 0.40 -8.29 -15.55
CA ILE A 5 1.34 -7.73 -16.53
C ILE A 5 2.77 -7.92 -16.02
N ARG A 6 3.06 -7.46 -14.79
CA ARG A 6 4.39 -7.61 -14.16
C ARG A 6 4.37 -7.29 -12.67
N ASP A 7 5.38 -7.78 -11.96
CA ASP A 7 5.72 -7.30 -10.62
C ASP A 7 6.32 -5.90 -10.69
N ILE A 8 5.93 -5.03 -9.77
CA ILE A 8 6.39 -3.63 -9.70
C ILE A 8 6.98 -3.26 -8.33
N GLY A 9 6.85 -4.13 -7.33
CA GLY A 9 7.45 -3.91 -6.02
C GLY A 9 7.19 -5.09 -5.09
N GLU A 10 7.90 -5.09 -3.96
CA GLU A 10 7.73 -6.08 -2.91
C GLU A 10 8.17 -5.50 -1.57
N PHE A 11 7.62 -6.06 -0.49
CA PHE A 11 8.05 -5.79 0.87
C PHE A 11 7.71 -6.98 1.77
N ASN A 12 8.25 -6.98 2.98
CA ASN A 12 7.98 -8.03 3.97
C ASN A 12 7.26 -7.46 5.18
N ILE A 13 6.22 -8.14 5.64
CA ILE A 13 5.56 -7.88 6.93
C ILE A 13 5.55 -9.19 7.72
N SER A 14 6.09 -9.18 8.94
CA SER A 14 6.11 -10.35 9.83
C SER A 14 6.71 -11.63 9.19
N GLY A 15 7.68 -11.48 8.30
CA GLY A 15 8.30 -12.58 7.55
C GLY A 15 7.49 -13.08 6.34
N GLU A 16 6.30 -12.54 6.09
CA GLU A 16 5.52 -12.80 4.89
C GLU A 16 5.91 -11.81 3.78
N ARG A 17 6.23 -12.35 2.60
CA ARG A 17 6.52 -11.57 1.40
C ARG A 17 5.20 -11.12 0.77
N ILE A 18 5.09 -9.81 0.59
CA ILE A 18 3.96 -9.17 -0.07
C ILE A 18 4.47 -8.62 -1.41
N GLN A 19 3.80 -8.99 -2.49
CA GLN A 19 4.09 -8.56 -3.85
C GLN A 19 3.12 -7.47 -4.28
N ILE A 20 3.64 -6.50 -5.02
CA ILE A 20 2.86 -5.44 -5.68
C ILE A 20 2.94 -5.70 -7.18
N GLU A 21 1.80 -5.88 -7.80
CA GLU A 21 1.70 -6.26 -9.21
C GLU A 21 0.89 -5.25 -10.00
N LEU A 22 1.36 -4.96 -11.22
CA LEU A 22 0.59 -4.27 -12.22
C LEU A 22 -0.25 -5.29 -13.00
N ASN A 23 -1.55 -5.06 -13.06
CA ASN A 23 -2.52 -5.93 -13.73
C ASN A 23 -3.35 -5.12 -14.72
N ASP A 24 -3.93 -5.80 -15.70
CA ASP A 24 -4.97 -5.21 -16.54
C ASP A 24 -6.18 -4.80 -15.67
N GLY A 25 -6.81 -3.68 -16.00
CA GLY A 25 -7.99 -3.23 -15.27
C GLY A 25 -9.15 -4.22 -15.42
N TYR A 26 -9.80 -4.58 -14.31
CA TYR A 26 -10.93 -5.51 -14.32
C TYR A 26 -12.10 -5.00 -15.18
N SER A 27 -12.36 -3.69 -15.13
CA SER A 27 -13.27 -3.02 -16.05
C SER A 27 -12.52 -1.95 -16.82
N LYS A 28 -12.27 -2.20 -18.11
CA LYS A 28 -11.60 -1.26 -19.01
C LYS A 28 -12.33 0.09 -19.15
N GLN A 29 -13.59 0.16 -18.75
CA GLN A 29 -14.36 1.41 -18.72
C GLN A 29 -14.02 2.29 -17.51
N HIS A 30 -13.54 1.71 -16.41
CA HIS A 30 -13.28 2.43 -15.15
C HIS A 30 -11.80 2.56 -14.82
N SER A 31 -10.98 1.59 -15.24
CA SER A 31 -9.55 1.63 -15.05
C SER A 31 -8.85 0.88 -16.18
N LYS A 32 -7.79 1.46 -16.73
CA LYS A 32 -6.94 0.77 -17.70
C LYS A 32 -6.07 -0.29 -17.03
N TYR A 33 -5.64 -0.02 -15.80
CA TYR A 33 -4.73 -0.86 -15.04
C TYR A 33 -5.13 -0.89 -13.58
N ASP A 34 -5.05 -2.06 -12.97
CA ASP A 34 -5.24 -2.23 -11.53
C ASP A 34 -3.91 -2.61 -10.88
N ILE A 35 -3.76 -2.24 -9.61
CA ILE A 35 -2.62 -2.59 -8.78
C ILE A 35 -3.10 -3.67 -7.81
N HIS A 36 -2.46 -4.83 -7.84
CA HIS A 36 -2.72 -5.87 -6.86
C HIS A 36 -1.64 -5.85 -5.79
N ILE A 37 -2.03 -5.82 -4.53
CA ILE A 37 -1.14 -6.05 -3.38
C ILE A 37 -1.51 -7.41 -2.83
N GLN A 38 -0.62 -8.39 -2.94
CA GLN A 38 -0.94 -9.76 -2.60
C GLN A 38 0.18 -10.53 -1.90
N SER A 39 -0.23 -11.47 -1.08
CA SER A 39 0.59 -12.48 -0.45
C SER A 39 -0.17 -13.80 -0.43
N ASN A 40 0.34 -14.80 0.30
CA ASN A 40 -0.39 -16.06 0.46
C ASN A 40 -1.70 -15.88 1.26
N SER A 41 -1.75 -14.87 2.13
CA SER A 41 -2.86 -14.67 3.08
C SER A 41 -3.78 -13.51 2.71
N VAL A 42 -3.33 -12.59 1.86
CA VAL A 42 -4.04 -11.33 1.57
C VAL A 42 -4.01 -11.03 0.09
N GLN A 43 -5.12 -10.52 -0.44
CA GLN A 43 -5.19 -9.98 -1.80
C GLN A 43 -6.07 -8.72 -1.83
N TYR A 44 -5.48 -7.60 -2.22
CA TYR A 44 -6.16 -6.35 -2.50
C TYR A 44 -6.04 -6.00 -3.97
N ASN A 45 -7.17 -5.80 -4.64
CA ASN A 45 -7.23 -5.35 -6.03
C ASN A 45 -7.67 -3.89 -6.05
N LEU A 46 -6.77 -2.99 -6.41
CA LEU A 46 -6.97 -1.55 -6.29
C LEU A 46 -6.97 -0.92 -7.68
N THR A 47 -7.91 -0.01 -7.92
CA THR A 47 -7.75 0.92 -9.05
C THR A 47 -6.55 1.81 -8.80
N ASN A 48 -6.01 2.44 -9.85
CA ASN A 48 -4.93 3.42 -9.67
C ASN A 48 -5.31 4.56 -8.69
N SER A 49 -6.58 5.00 -8.71
CA SER A 49 -7.04 6.05 -7.78
C SER A 49 -7.00 5.59 -6.32
N ASP A 50 -7.45 4.37 -6.04
CA ASP A 50 -7.47 3.83 -4.68
C ASP A 50 -6.07 3.50 -4.18
N PHE A 51 -5.19 3.02 -5.06
CA PHE A 51 -3.79 2.82 -4.74
C PHE A 51 -3.10 4.12 -4.32
N ILE A 52 -3.31 5.22 -5.06
CA ILE A 52 -2.75 6.54 -4.71
C ILE A 52 -3.27 7.01 -3.36
N LYS A 53 -4.58 6.87 -3.10
CA LYS A 53 -5.17 7.25 -1.80
C LYS A 53 -4.56 6.44 -0.65
N LEU A 54 -4.45 5.12 -0.81
CA LEU A 54 -3.83 4.23 0.18
C LEU A 54 -2.39 4.64 0.48
N ALA A 55 -1.57 4.84 -0.57
CA ALA A 55 -0.18 5.26 -0.43
C ALA A 55 -0.05 6.60 0.31
N ALA A 56 -0.86 7.59 -0.07
CA ALA A 56 -0.88 8.91 0.58
C ALA A 56 -1.28 8.80 2.06
N THR A 57 -2.29 7.98 2.39
CA THR A 57 -2.71 7.74 3.78
C THR A 57 -1.60 7.11 4.61
N ILE A 58 -0.90 6.10 4.08
CA ILE A 58 0.22 5.44 4.78
C ILE A 58 1.36 6.43 5.04
N ILE A 59 1.73 7.24 4.04
CA ILE A 59 2.79 8.25 4.18
C ILE A 59 2.40 9.28 5.25
N ASN A 60 1.18 9.83 5.20
CA ASN A 60 0.73 10.79 6.20
C ASN A 60 0.67 10.18 7.61
N ALA A 61 0.22 8.92 7.74
CA ALA A 61 0.18 8.22 9.02
C ALA A 61 1.59 8.05 9.63
N ARG A 62 2.61 7.81 8.79
CA ARG A 62 4.02 7.78 9.23
C ARG A 62 4.46 9.12 9.81
N GLU A 63 4.17 10.22 9.13
CA GLU A 63 4.56 11.56 9.62
C GLU A 63 3.86 11.89 10.94
N HIS A 64 2.57 11.57 11.08
CA HIS A 64 1.85 11.71 12.35
C HIS A 64 2.45 10.85 13.47
N LEU A 65 2.83 9.62 13.18
CA LEU A 65 3.47 8.73 14.16
C LEU A 65 4.81 9.31 14.66
N ILE A 66 5.61 9.88 13.76
CA ILE A 66 6.88 10.52 14.13
C ILE A 66 6.63 11.73 15.03
N ALA A 67 5.66 12.58 14.69
CA ALA A 67 5.31 13.74 15.50
C ALA A 67 4.87 13.34 16.91
N LEU A 68 3.98 12.33 17.03
CA LEU A 68 3.50 11.84 18.32
C LEU A 68 4.62 11.25 19.20
N LYS A 69 5.57 10.53 18.60
CA LYS A 69 6.72 9.99 19.35
C LYS A 69 7.62 11.08 19.90
N LYS A 70 7.88 12.13 19.12
CA LYS A 70 8.69 13.28 19.59
C LYS A 70 8.03 13.99 20.77
N MET A 71 6.72 14.20 20.72
CA MET A 71 5.98 14.80 21.84
C MET A 71 6.07 13.96 23.12
N GLY A 72 5.95 12.62 23.00
CA GLY A 72 6.06 11.72 24.15
C GLY A 72 7.49 11.61 24.74
N GLU A 73 8.53 11.89 23.94
CA GLU A 73 9.91 12.00 24.44
C GLU A 73 10.12 13.30 25.22
N GLU A 74 9.59 14.42 24.74
CA GLU A 74 9.66 15.73 25.43
C GLU A 74 8.90 15.74 26.78
N ASP A 75 7.81 14.98 26.88
CA ASP A 75 7.03 14.85 28.12
C ASP A 75 7.71 13.95 29.19
N ASN A 76 8.61 13.05 28.78
CA ASN A 76 9.34 12.16 29.70
C ASN A 76 10.63 12.80 30.27
N GLU A 77 11.09 13.92 29.70
CA GLU A 77 12.28 14.67 30.15
C GLU A 77 11.94 15.84 31.09
N ARG A 78 10.65 16.06 31.40
CA ARG A 78 10.15 17.06 32.36
C ARG A 78 9.73 16.44 33.68
#